data_AF-A0A6N6PF79-F1
#
_entry.id   AF-A0A6N6PF79-F1
#
_cell.length_a   1.000
_cell.length_b   1.000
_cell.length_c   1.000
_cell.angle_alpha   90.00
_cell.angle_beta   90.00
_cell.angle_gamma   90.00
#
_symmetry.space_group_name_H-M   'P 1'
#
loop_
_entity.id
_entity.type
_entity.pdbx_description
1 polymer ?
#
loop_
_entity_poly.entity_id
_entity_poly.type
_entity_poly.pdbx_seq_one_letter_code
_entity_poly.pdbx_strand_id
1 'polypeptide(L)'
;MSFFYEFTAPAATPASAIEAFLHEVQLEAQSLGFDPTIVINVPFDTPERREFANRLGGNFTLQDERLKGVAIPAPGQLRSHDPESGECRLFPERAVVLVATDERGCEACFGFFKFPEHIIDIHGAILADTGLQGRWWFRDFVDSPDPRYRAIVAKFHGRGFVRVVKDEFACSTGR
;
A
#
# COMPACT_ATOMS: atom_id res chain seq x y z
N MET A 1 -10.02 11.83 14.35
CA MET A 1 -9.30 12.70 13.39
C MET A 1 -8.25 11.83 12.76
N SER A 2 -7.94 11.99 11.48
CA SER A 2 -7.00 11.09 10.81
C SER A 2 -5.96 11.86 10.00
N PHE A 3 -4.78 11.26 9.87
CA PHE A 3 -3.75 11.66 8.93
C PHE A 3 -3.70 10.62 7.81
N PHE A 4 -4.36 10.91 6.70
CA PHE A 4 -4.43 10.05 5.52
C PHE A 4 -3.36 10.44 4.51
N TYR A 5 -2.76 9.43 3.87
CA TYR A 5 -1.80 9.64 2.80
C TYR A 5 -1.89 8.54 1.75
N GLU A 6 -1.50 8.89 0.53
CA GLU A 6 -1.44 7.99 -0.59
C GLU A 6 -0.17 8.22 -1.40
N PHE A 7 0.55 7.13 -1.67
CA PHE A 7 1.78 7.11 -2.44
C PHE A 7 1.59 6.42 -3.79
N THR A 8 2.30 6.92 -4.79
CA THR A 8 2.46 6.26 -6.09
C THR A 8 3.87 6.44 -6.63
N ALA A 9 4.37 5.41 -7.32
CA ALA A 9 5.57 5.52 -8.13
C ALA A 9 5.34 4.91 -9.53
N PRO A 10 6.05 5.38 -10.58
CA PRO A 10 5.95 4.82 -11.92
C PRO A 10 6.17 3.31 -11.98
N ALA A 11 5.47 2.61 -12.89
CA ALA A 11 5.61 1.16 -13.08
C ALA A 11 7.06 0.72 -13.35
N ALA A 12 7.82 1.59 -14.03
CA ALA A 12 9.22 1.40 -14.40
C ALA A 12 10.20 1.57 -13.23
N THR A 13 9.77 2.12 -12.09
CA THR A 13 10.64 2.26 -10.92
C THR A 13 11.04 0.87 -10.40
N PRO A 14 12.34 0.53 -10.39
CA PRO A 14 12.78 -0.77 -9.89
C PRO A 14 12.54 -0.91 -8.39
N ALA A 15 12.21 -2.13 -7.93
CA ALA A 15 12.03 -2.40 -6.51
C ALA A 15 13.28 -2.04 -5.66
N SER A 16 14.48 -2.25 -6.21
CA SER A 16 15.74 -1.89 -5.55
C SER A 16 15.92 -0.38 -5.35
N ALA A 17 15.40 0.45 -6.26
CA ALA A 17 15.44 1.90 -6.11
C ALA A 17 14.48 2.37 -5.00
N ILE A 18 13.30 1.74 -4.90
CA ILE A 18 12.37 1.99 -3.80
C ILE A 18 12.97 1.53 -2.47
N GLU A 19 13.60 0.36 -2.44
CA GLU A 19 14.24 -0.19 -1.24
C GLU A 19 15.37 0.71 -0.72
N ALA A 20 16.25 1.17 -1.61
CA ALA A 20 17.31 2.13 -1.26
C ALA A 20 16.72 3.41 -0.66
N PHE A 21 15.66 3.96 -1.26
CA PHE A 21 14.95 5.10 -0.71
C PHE A 21 14.34 4.80 0.67
N LEU A 22 13.70 3.64 0.86
CA LEU A 22 13.13 3.30 2.17
C LEU A 22 14.18 3.07 3.25
N HIS A 23 15.40 2.65 2.91
CA HIS A 23 16.50 2.65 3.87
C HIS A 23 16.94 4.05 4.28
N GLU A 24 16.94 5.04 3.37
CA GLU A 24 17.15 6.44 3.74
C GLU A 24 16.05 6.94 4.71
N VAL A 25 14.79 6.59 4.43
CA VAL A 25 13.65 6.93 5.30
C VAL A 25 13.72 6.20 6.63
N GLN A 26 14.22 4.97 6.67
CA GLN A 26 14.41 4.19 7.89
C GLN A 26 15.38 4.90 8.85
N LEU A 27 16.49 5.44 8.34
CA LEU A 27 17.45 6.19 9.16
C LEU A 27 16.81 7.44 9.77
N GLU A 28 15.93 8.12 9.03
CA GLU A 28 15.15 9.22 9.57
C GLU A 28 14.14 8.73 10.62
N ALA A 29 13.43 7.63 10.38
CA ALA A 29 12.48 7.08 11.35
C ALA A 29 13.17 6.77 12.68
N GLN A 30 14.36 6.16 12.63
CA GLN A 30 15.18 5.89 13.81
C GLN A 30 15.59 7.19 14.54
N SER A 31 16.00 8.23 13.81
CA SER A 31 16.38 9.51 14.43
C SER A 31 15.19 10.24 15.06
N LEU A 32 13.98 9.99 14.57
CA LEU A 32 12.71 10.46 15.14
C LEU A 32 12.23 9.60 16.33
N GLY A 33 12.93 8.51 16.66
CA GLY A 33 12.62 7.65 17.80
C GLY A 33 11.65 6.51 17.52
N PHE A 34 11.42 6.14 16.25
CA PHE A 34 10.74 4.88 15.93
C PHE A 34 11.70 3.70 16.15
N ASP A 35 11.28 2.70 16.93
CA ASP A 35 12.05 1.48 17.22
C ASP A 35 11.09 0.35 17.68
N PRO A 36 11.10 -0.85 17.04
CA PRO A 36 11.92 -1.24 15.89
C PRO A 36 11.46 -0.63 14.56
N THR A 37 12.41 -0.59 13.61
CA THR A 37 12.17 -0.25 12.20
C THR A 37 12.74 -1.33 11.28
N ILE A 38 12.01 -1.71 10.23
CA ILE A 38 12.46 -2.70 9.25
C ILE A 38 11.98 -2.36 7.84
N VAL A 39 12.87 -2.47 6.86
CA VAL A 39 12.54 -2.43 5.43
C VAL A 39 12.36 -3.84 4.92
N ILE A 40 11.25 -4.10 4.24
CA ILE A 40 10.86 -5.39 3.69
C ILE A 40 10.69 -5.24 2.19
N ASN A 41 11.44 -6.01 1.41
CA ASN A 41 11.27 -6.15 -0.05
C ASN A 41 10.89 -7.61 -0.37
N VAL A 42 9.61 -7.86 -0.65
CA VAL A 42 9.07 -9.23 -0.68
C VAL A 42 8.10 -9.45 -1.85
N PRO A 43 8.27 -10.54 -2.64
CA PRO A 43 7.24 -11.02 -3.56
C PRO A 43 6.17 -11.83 -2.81
N PHE A 44 4.92 -11.76 -3.24
CA PHE A 44 3.79 -12.50 -2.64
C PHE A 44 3.38 -13.70 -3.50
N ASP A 45 4.34 -14.58 -3.76
CA ASP A 45 4.21 -15.75 -4.63
C ASP A 45 3.50 -16.95 -3.97
N THR A 46 3.56 -17.06 -2.64
CA THR A 46 2.96 -18.14 -1.85
C THR A 46 1.67 -17.69 -1.14
N PRO A 47 0.75 -18.62 -0.79
CA PRO A 47 -0.43 -18.29 0.00
C PRO A 47 -0.09 -17.61 1.34
N GLU A 48 0.94 -18.09 2.04
CA GLU A 48 1.36 -17.56 3.34
C GLU A 48 1.86 -16.12 3.23
N ARG A 49 2.61 -15.81 2.17
CA ARG A 49 3.07 -14.44 1.90
C ARG A 49 1.91 -13.53 1.51
N ARG A 50 0.94 -14.02 0.73
CA ARG A 50 -0.28 -13.26 0.38
C ARG A 50 -1.09 -12.89 1.62
N GLU A 51 -1.24 -13.82 2.56
CA GLU A 51 -1.87 -13.51 3.85
C GLU A 51 -1.08 -12.48 4.66
N PHE A 52 0.26 -12.56 4.64
CA PHE A 52 1.11 -11.56 5.29
C PHE A 52 0.94 -10.15 4.69
N ALA A 53 0.70 -10.02 3.38
CA ALA A 53 0.47 -8.73 2.73
C ALA A 53 -0.69 -7.93 3.36
N ASN A 54 -1.72 -8.60 3.87
CA ASN A 54 -2.85 -7.98 4.56
C ASN A 54 -2.43 -7.24 5.82
N ARG A 55 -1.45 -7.78 6.55
CA ARG A 55 -0.91 -7.18 7.78
C ARG A 55 -0.09 -5.92 7.50
N LEU A 56 0.42 -5.78 6.28
CA LEU A 56 1.21 -4.63 5.84
C LEU A 56 0.36 -3.51 5.20
N GLY A 57 -0.98 -3.62 5.26
CA GLY A 57 -1.88 -2.65 4.61
C GLY A 57 -1.99 -2.82 3.10
N GLY A 58 -1.60 -3.98 2.54
CA GLY A 58 -1.65 -4.29 1.10
C GLY A 58 -3.07 -4.53 0.56
N ASN A 59 -4.05 -3.71 0.92
CA ASN A 59 -5.44 -3.85 0.50
C ASN A 59 -5.76 -2.88 -0.63
N PHE A 60 -6.04 -3.42 -1.82
CA PHE A 60 -6.62 -2.67 -2.94
C PHE A 60 -8.00 -3.23 -3.27
N THR A 61 -9.02 -2.38 -3.19
CA THR A 61 -10.40 -2.73 -3.53
C THR A 61 -10.74 -2.16 -4.89
N LEU A 62 -11.32 -2.99 -5.75
CA LEU A 62 -11.83 -2.63 -7.06
C LEU A 62 -13.29 -3.04 -7.13
N GLN A 63 -14.12 -2.23 -7.77
CA GLN A 63 -15.47 -2.62 -8.18
C GLN A 63 -15.57 -2.49 -9.69
N ASP A 64 -15.97 -3.57 -10.36
CA ASP A 64 -16.11 -3.60 -11.82
C ASP A 64 -17.31 -4.47 -12.22
N GLU A 65 -18.18 -3.95 -13.09
CA GLU A 65 -19.37 -4.67 -13.58
C GLU A 65 -19.02 -5.98 -14.29
N ARG A 66 -17.85 -6.06 -14.92
CA ARG A 66 -17.35 -7.26 -15.61
C ARG A 66 -17.10 -8.42 -14.64
N LEU A 67 -16.97 -8.14 -13.34
CA LEU A 67 -16.76 -9.14 -12.30
C LEU A 67 -18.08 -9.67 -11.72
N LYS A 68 -19.24 -9.19 -12.20
CA LYS A 68 -20.53 -9.72 -11.73
C LYS A 68 -20.89 -11.07 -12.37
N GLY A 69 -21.70 -11.86 -11.67
CA GLY A 69 -22.19 -13.14 -12.16
C GLY A 69 -21.13 -14.25 -12.16
N VAL A 70 -20.93 -14.91 -13.30
CA VAL A 70 -20.10 -16.14 -13.41
C VAL A 70 -18.63 -15.83 -13.75
N ALA A 71 -18.10 -14.70 -13.28
CA ALA A 71 -16.68 -14.42 -13.39
C ALA A 71 -15.91 -15.37 -12.45
N ILE A 72 -14.94 -16.12 -12.96
CA ILE A 72 -14.07 -17.01 -12.17
C ILE A 72 -12.63 -16.50 -12.29
N PRO A 73 -12.19 -15.61 -11.37
CA PRO A 73 -10.83 -15.08 -11.37
C PRO A 73 -9.79 -16.16 -11.10
N ALA A 74 -8.59 -15.97 -11.65
CA ALA A 74 -7.47 -16.88 -11.45
C ALA A 74 -7.10 -16.99 -9.95
N PRO A 75 -6.76 -18.20 -9.47
CA PRO A 75 -6.44 -18.42 -8.07
C PRO A 75 -5.37 -17.47 -7.52
N GLY A 76 -5.73 -16.82 -6.41
CA GLY A 76 -4.84 -16.00 -5.60
C GLY A 76 -4.43 -14.66 -6.22
N GLN A 77 -5.09 -14.19 -7.28
CA GLN A 77 -5.10 -12.76 -7.61
C GLN A 77 -6.00 -11.98 -6.64
N LEU A 78 -7.09 -12.61 -6.21
CA LEU A 78 -8.10 -12.00 -5.35
C LEU A 78 -8.11 -12.65 -3.97
N ARG A 79 -8.25 -11.81 -2.96
CA ARG A 79 -8.52 -12.20 -1.58
C ARG A 79 -10.00 -12.49 -1.36
N SER A 80 -10.84 -11.63 -1.91
CA SER A 80 -12.30 -11.78 -1.86
C SER A 80 -12.91 -11.21 -3.13
N HIS A 81 -14.02 -11.81 -3.55
CA HIS A 81 -14.79 -11.40 -4.71
C HIS A 81 -16.26 -11.56 -4.40
N ASP A 82 -17.01 -10.49 -4.56
CA ASP A 82 -18.46 -10.46 -4.49
C ASP A 82 -19.05 -10.42 -5.91
N PRO A 83 -19.63 -11.54 -6.39
CA PRO A 83 -20.19 -11.62 -7.73
C PRO A 83 -21.52 -10.86 -7.89
N GLU A 84 -22.16 -10.39 -6.81
CA GLU A 84 -23.39 -9.59 -6.89
C GLU A 84 -23.07 -8.11 -7.17
N SER A 85 -22.12 -7.55 -6.42
CA SER A 85 -21.71 -6.15 -6.57
C SER A 85 -20.59 -5.93 -7.58
N GLY A 86 -19.82 -6.97 -7.90
CA GLY A 86 -18.58 -6.87 -8.68
C GLY A 86 -17.40 -6.32 -7.87
N GLU A 87 -17.55 -6.18 -6.54
CA GLU A 87 -16.45 -5.77 -5.66
C GLU A 87 -15.44 -6.93 -5.50
N CYS A 88 -14.16 -6.60 -5.55
CA CYS A 88 -13.10 -7.52 -5.18
C CYS A 88 -11.97 -6.83 -4.41
N ARG A 89 -11.21 -7.62 -3.66
CA ARG A 89 -9.99 -7.20 -3.00
C ARG A 89 -8.84 -7.98 -3.59
N LEU A 90 -7.81 -7.27 -4.04
CA LEU A 90 -6.66 -7.86 -4.72
C LEU A 90 -5.57 -8.21 -3.73
N PHE A 91 -4.88 -9.32 -3.99
CA PHE A 91 -3.56 -9.54 -3.43
C PHE A 91 -2.52 -8.75 -4.24
N PRO A 92 -1.56 -8.08 -3.58
CA PRO A 92 -0.41 -7.54 -4.26
C PRO A 92 0.50 -8.67 -4.76
N GLU A 93 1.28 -8.41 -5.80
CA GLU A 93 2.33 -9.28 -6.32
C GLU A 93 3.67 -9.05 -5.60
N ARG A 94 3.92 -7.81 -5.16
CA ARG A 94 5.16 -7.42 -4.47
C ARG A 94 4.93 -6.25 -3.53
N ALA A 95 5.71 -6.18 -2.46
CA ALA A 95 5.84 -5.00 -1.61
C ALA A 95 7.29 -4.57 -1.45
N VAL A 96 7.48 -3.26 -1.30
CA VAL A 96 8.67 -2.65 -0.73
C VAL A 96 8.18 -1.65 0.32
N VAL A 97 8.29 -2.01 1.60
CA VAL A 97 7.69 -1.26 2.71
C VAL A 97 8.65 -1.11 3.89
N LEU A 98 8.54 0.00 4.58
CA LEU A 98 9.10 0.29 5.89
C LEU A 98 8.01 0.06 6.93
N VAL A 99 8.26 -0.81 7.89
CA VAL A 99 7.47 -0.91 9.11
C VAL A 99 8.21 -0.15 10.20
N ALA A 100 7.52 0.77 10.87
CA ALA A 100 8.06 1.57 11.96
C ALA A 100 7.14 1.48 13.18
N THR A 101 7.72 1.30 14.36
CA THR A 101 6.97 1.18 15.61
C THR A 101 7.26 2.38 16.50
N ASP A 102 6.22 3.03 17.02
CA ASP A 102 6.40 4.13 17.98
C ASP A 102 6.59 3.61 19.42
N GLU A 103 6.88 4.51 20.36
CA GLU A 103 7.11 4.18 21.78
C GLU A 103 5.89 3.57 22.47
N ARG A 104 4.71 3.64 21.86
CA ARG A 104 3.47 3.01 22.38
C ARG A 104 3.31 1.59 21.85
N GLY A 105 4.24 1.10 21.02
CA GLY A 105 4.15 -0.18 20.35
C GLY A 105 3.19 -0.17 19.16
N CYS A 106 2.81 1.01 18.65
CA CYS A 106 1.94 1.11 17.48
C CYS A 106 2.78 1.01 16.20
N GLU A 107 2.47 0.00 15.39
CA GLU A 107 3.10 -0.20 14.08
C GLU A 107 2.42 0.66 13.00
N ALA A 108 3.23 1.27 12.14
CA ALA A 108 2.79 1.91 10.91
C ALA A 108 3.63 1.43 9.73
N CYS A 109 2.97 1.25 8.58
CA CYS A 109 3.60 0.85 7.33
C CYS A 109 3.70 2.04 6.38
N PHE A 110 4.84 2.20 5.73
CA PHE A 110 5.07 3.19 4.68
C PHE A 110 5.76 2.53 3.50
N GLY A 111 5.31 2.77 2.27
CA GLY A 111 6.02 2.25 1.11
C GLY A 111 5.08 2.00 -0.03
N PHE A 112 5.26 0.88 -0.70
CA PHE A 112 4.62 0.62 -1.97
C PHE A 112 4.29 -0.85 -2.15
N PHE A 113 3.11 -1.09 -2.73
CA PHE A 113 2.70 -2.38 -3.24
C PHE A 113 2.59 -2.32 -4.76
N LYS A 114 2.86 -3.44 -5.41
CA LYS A 114 2.58 -3.65 -6.81
C LYS A 114 1.46 -4.68 -6.91
N PHE A 115 0.38 -4.30 -7.55
CA PHE A 115 -0.78 -5.16 -7.78
C PHE A 115 -0.81 -5.63 -9.23
N PRO A 116 -1.53 -6.72 -9.54
CA PRO A 116 -1.76 -7.13 -10.91
C PRO A 116 -2.33 -5.98 -11.75
N GLU A 117 -1.90 -5.85 -13.00
CA GLU A 117 -2.46 -4.87 -13.91
C GLU A 117 -3.88 -5.24 -14.35
N HIS A 118 -4.11 -6.55 -14.49
CA HIS A 118 -5.38 -7.13 -14.88
C HIS A 118 -5.79 -8.25 -13.92
N ILE A 119 -7.09 -8.35 -13.69
CA ILE A 119 -7.73 -9.56 -13.16
C ILE A 119 -7.99 -10.46 -14.36
N ILE A 120 -7.48 -11.68 -14.32
CA ILE A 120 -7.60 -12.66 -15.40
C ILE A 120 -8.39 -13.88 -14.93
N ASP A 121 -8.94 -14.65 -15.85
CA ASP A 121 -9.55 -15.95 -15.57
C ASP A 121 -8.52 -17.08 -15.53
N ILE A 122 -8.98 -18.31 -15.28
CA ILE A 122 -8.15 -19.52 -15.26
C ILE A 122 -7.48 -19.86 -16.61
N HIS A 123 -7.92 -19.23 -17.71
CA HIS A 123 -7.39 -19.40 -19.05
C HIS A 123 -6.48 -18.22 -19.48
N GLY A 124 -6.29 -17.23 -18.61
CA GLY A 124 -5.49 -16.03 -18.87
C GLY A 124 -6.23 -14.93 -19.63
N ALA A 125 -7.53 -15.05 -19.84
CA ALA A 125 -8.32 -13.97 -20.45
C ALA A 125 -8.54 -12.84 -19.44
N ILE A 126 -8.42 -11.59 -19.89
CA ILE A 126 -8.62 -10.41 -19.05
C ILE A 126 -10.12 -10.27 -18.72
N LEU A 127 -10.43 -10.30 -17.42
CA LEU A 127 -11.76 -10.04 -16.88
C LEU A 127 -11.95 -8.55 -16.59
N ALA A 128 -10.97 -7.93 -15.92
CA ALA A 128 -11.03 -6.52 -15.55
C ALA A 128 -9.65 -5.87 -15.43
N ASP A 129 -9.64 -4.54 -15.53
CA ASP A 129 -8.45 -3.70 -15.37
C ASP A 129 -8.44 -3.11 -13.96
N THR A 130 -7.28 -3.11 -13.30
CA THR A 130 -7.18 -2.54 -11.94
C THR A 130 -7.10 -1.02 -11.92
N GLY A 131 -6.90 -0.40 -13.08
CA GLY A 131 -6.70 1.04 -13.23
C GLY A 131 -5.36 1.54 -12.70
N LEU A 132 -4.51 0.66 -12.17
CA LEU A 132 -3.20 1.01 -11.62
C LEU A 132 -2.10 1.08 -12.68
N GLN A 133 -2.30 0.54 -13.88
CA GLN A 133 -1.34 0.59 -15.00
C GLN A 133 0.07 0.14 -14.60
N GLY A 134 0.15 -0.93 -13.79
CA GLY A 134 1.39 -1.48 -13.26
C GLY A 134 2.17 -0.56 -12.30
N ARG A 135 1.61 0.57 -11.89
CA ARG A 135 2.24 1.53 -10.96
C ARG A 135 2.36 0.92 -9.57
N TRP A 136 3.36 1.40 -8.85
CA TRP A 136 3.43 1.22 -7.41
C TRP A 136 2.39 2.08 -6.72
N TRP A 137 1.74 1.53 -5.71
CA TRP A 137 0.64 2.17 -5.01
C TRP A 137 0.59 1.77 -3.54
N PHE A 138 0.25 2.72 -2.68
CA PHE A 138 -0.06 2.46 -1.29
C PHE A 138 -0.93 3.59 -0.75
N ARG A 139 -1.87 3.27 0.13
CA ARG A 139 -2.56 4.26 0.94
C ARG A 139 -2.70 3.74 2.35
N ASP A 140 -2.67 4.64 3.31
CA ASP A 140 -3.00 4.31 4.68
C ASP A 140 -3.46 5.57 5.42
N PHE A 141 -3.89 5.39 6.66
CA PHE A 141 -4.14 6.48 7.57
C PHE A 141 -3.61 6.16 8.97
N VAL A 142 -3.20 7.20 9.68
CA VAL A 142 -2.81 7.11 11.08
C VAL A 142 -3.74 7.98 11.91
N ASP A 143 -4.37 7.39 12.92
CA ASP A 143 -5.18 8.12 13.92
C ASP A 143 -4.25 8.60 15.05
N SER A 144 -3.36 9.54 14.72
CA SER A 144 -2.43 10.14 15.68
C SER A 144 -2.08 11.58 15.30
N PRO A 145 -2.10 12.53 16.27
CA PRO A 145 -1.61 13.89 16.06
C PRO A 145 -0.07 13.98 16.03
N ASP A 146 0.63 12.87 16.25
CA ASP A 146 2.09 12.86 16.36
C ASP A 146 2.77 13.39 15.08
N PRO A 147 3.61 14.44 15.20
CA PRO A 147 4.27 15.08 14.06
C PRO A 147 5.26 14.17 13.32
N ARG A 148 5.76 13.10 13.95
CA ARG A 148 6.76 12.21 13.35
C ARG A 148 6.22 11.46 12.13
N TYR A 149 4.95 11.05 12.14
CA TYR A 149 4.30 10.45 10.97
C TYR A 149 4.28 11.42 9.77
N ARG A 150 4.07 12.71 10.01
CA ARG A 150 4.11 13.74 8.96
C ARG A 150 5.52 13.95 8.43
N ALA A 151 6.53 13.90 9.31
CA ALA A 151 7.93 14.00 8.91
C ALA A 151 8.34 12.85 7.97
N ILE A 152 7.88 11.61 8.24
CA ILE A 152 8.09 10.47 7.34
C ILE A 152 7.39 10.71 5.99
N VAL A 153 6.10 11.06 5.99
CA VAL A 153 5.35 11.35 4.75
C VAL A 153 5.99 12.50 3.95
N ALA A 154 6.58 13.49 4.61
CA ALA A 154 7.29 14.59 3.94
C ALA A 154 8.51 14.11 3.14
N LYS A 155 9.18 13.01 3.53
CA LYS A 155 10.26 12.41 2.73
C LYS A 155 9.74 11.82 1.42
N PHE A 156 8.59 11.16 1.44
CA PHE A 156 7.91 10.68 0.23
C PHE A 156 7.48 11.84 -0.66
N HIS A 157 6.98 12.93 -0.06
CA HIS A 157 6.60 14.14 -0.79
C HIS A 157 7.82 14.76 -1.49
N GLY A 158 8.96 14.87 -0.80
CA GLY A 158 10.20 15.41 -1.36
C GLY A 158 10.75 14.64 -2.56
N ARG A 159 10.39 13.35 -2.71
CA ARG A 159 10.72 12.51 -3.88
C ARG A 159 9.63 12.48 -4.95
N GLY A 160 8.52 13.22 -4.76
CA GLY A 160 7.40 13.24 -5.70
C GLY A 160 6.54 11.99 -5.68
N PHE A 161 6.61 11.18 -4.62
CA PHE A 161 5.83 9.94 -4.50
C PHE A 161 4.45 10.14 -3.89
N VAL A 162 4.14 11.31 -3.35
CA VAL A 162 2.85 11.58 -2.71
C VAL A 162 1.81 11.98 -3.76
N ARG A 163 0.69 11.25 -3.80
CA ARG A 163 -0.49 11.60 -4.60
C ARG A 163 -1.48 12.46 -3.83
N VAL A 164 -1.78 12.06 -2.60
CA VAL A 164 -2.78 12.71 -1.73
C VAL A 164 -2.28 12.71 -0.30
N VAL A 165 -2.50 13.81 0.42
CA VAL A 165 -2.37 13.89 1.89
C VAL A 165 -3.56 14.67 2.42
N LYS A 166 -4.16 14.18 3.51
CA LYS A 166 -5.21 14.88 4.26
C LYS A 166 -4.87 14.79 5.74
N ASP A 167 -4.69 15.95 6.39
CA ASP A 167 -4.38 16.03 7.81
C ASP A 167 -5.53 16.74 8.54
N GLU A 168 -6.40 15.96 9.17
CA GLU A 168 -7.54 16.50 9.92
C GLU A 168 -7.13 17.15 11.26
N PHE A 169 -5.94 16.84 11.75
CA PHE A 169 -5.43 17.43 13.00
C PHE A 169 -4.95 18.88 12.78
N ALA A 170 -4.40 19.18 11.59
CA ALA A 170 -3.96 20.52 11.22
C ALA A 170 -5.09 21.56 11.21
N CYS A 171 -6.35 21.15 11.02
CA CYS A 171 -7.52 22.05 11.05
C CYS A 171 -8.00 22.40 12.47
N SER A 172 -7.51 21.72 13.50
CA SER A 172 -7.99 21.90 14.89
C SER A 172 -7.20 22.94 15.70
N THR A 173 -6.03 23.35 15.20
CA THR A 173 -5.13 24.31 15.86
C THR A 173 -5.49 25.79 15.64
N GLY A 174 -6.70 26.08 15.14
CA GLY A 174 -7.18 27.42 14.83
C GLY A 174 -8.54 27.75 15.44
N ARG A 175 -8.69 27.60 16.76
CA ARG A 175 -9.77 28.21 17.55
C ARG A 175 -9.24 28.74 18.88
#